data_AF-A0A938UTC7-F1
#
_entry.id   AF-A0A938UTC7-F1
#
_cell.length_a   1.000
_cell.length_b   1.000
_cell.length_c   1.000
_cell.angle_alpha   90.00
_cell.angle_beta   90.00
_cell.angle_gamma   90.00
#
_symmetry.space_group_name_H-M   'P 1'
#
loop_
_entity.id
_entity.type
_entity.pdbx_description
1 polymer ?
#
loop_
_entity_poly.entity_id
_entity_poly.type
_entity_poly.pdbx_seq_one_letter_code
_entity_poly.pdbx_strand_id
1 'polypeptide(L)'
;MKSTAADAFARELDALRAELAPLRGPEDLRFLRRLAWLAWALLLAGLALSLVGLNPLSPLMMALASGTRWMIVAHHTAHGALDRMPGVPARWTSAGFARGARRWLQWPDWIEVEAWQREHNQLHHAYTNDPTDPDLVERQLQWLRQSGWPVAARRLMVFLLASNWRWLYYAPNTSACMAEATATRAANVPLIDSAPTQRPWNPLTPVGRRLWLRSWLPYGLFQFVALPALLLPFGMMAVWTGLAHAVLAEWCTNLYTFAVIVPNHAGADLLRFDDRSRGKGQWYLRQIAASVNYQTGHPVGDWLQGWLNYQIEHHLWPDLTPRQYAVAAPRVKGLCAQYGVRYHQQPVWQRLARTVRIATGEEDMGRPQPADDDAMLGAWPRTAEST
;
A
#
# COMPACT_ATOMS: atom_id res chain seq x y z
N MET A 1 -22.28 2.89 31.55
CA MET A 1 -22.32 3.80 30.38
C MET A 1 -23.32 3.26 29.38
N LYS A 2 -24.19 4.11 28.79
CA LYS A 2 -25.04 3.69 27.66
C LYS A 2 -24.12 3.47 26.44
N SER A 3 -24.28 2.35 25.74
CA SER A 3 -23.58 2.08 24.46
C SER A 3 -23.88 3.20 23.47
N THR A 4 -22.87 3.80 22.86
CA THR A 4 -23.07 4.76 21.76
C THR A 4 -23.50 4.04 20.48
N ALA A 5 -23.93 4.79 19.47
CA ALA A 5 -24.23 4.23 18.16
C ALA A 5 -22.96 3.72 17.46
N ALA A 6 -21.81 4.37 17.66
CA ALA A 6 -20.51 3.86 17.20
C ALA A 6 -20.12 2.54 17.87
N ASP A 7 -20.43 2.35 19.16
CA ASP A 7 -20.19 1.07 19.85
C ASP A 7 -21.06 -0.06 19.28
N ALA A 8 -22.29 0.24 18.87
CA ALA A 8 -23.17 -0.74 18.21
C ALA A 8 -22.65 -1.12 16.83
N PHE A 9 -22.26 -0.13 16.02
CA PHE A 9 -21.64 -0.34 14.71
C PHE A 9 -20.37 -1.19 14.82
N ALA A 10 -19.52 -0.90 15.81
CA ALA A 10 -18.30 -1.66 16.07
C ALA A 10 -18.58 -3.14 16.39
N ARG A 11 -19.62 -3.42 17.18
CA ARG A 11 -20.01 -4.80 17.52
C ARG A 11 -20.49 -5.57 16.29
N GLU A 12 -21.25 -4.94 15.40
CA GLU A 12 -21.69 -5.60 14.16
C GLU A 12 -20.54 -5.86 13.19
N LEU A 13 -19.57 -4.92 13.07
CA LEU A 13 -18.34 -5.16 12.33
C LEU A 13 -17.50 -6.30 12.94
N ASP A 14 -17.40 -6.37 14.27
CA ASP A 14 -16.70 -7.47 14.94
C ASP A 14 -17.37 -8.82 14.71
N ALA A 15 -18.71 -8.86 14.79
CA ALA A 15 -19.48 -10.06 14.47
C ALA A 15 -19.23 -10.49 13.02
N LEU A 16 -19.27 -9.55 12.07
CA LEU A 16 -18.93 -9.80 10.67
C LEU A 16 -17.51 -10.37 10.51
N ARG A 17 -16.51 -9.79 11.19
CA ARG A 17 -15.14 -10.33 11.17
C ARG A 17 -15.08 -11.76 11.68
N ALA A 18 -15.79 -12.07 12.76
CA ALA A 18 -15.83 -13.41 13.34
C ALA A 18 -16.45 -14.42 12.37
N GLU A 19 -17.49 -14.03 11.63
CA GLU A 19 -18.11 -14.86 10.58
C GLU A 19 -17.21 -15.07 9.35
N LEU A 20 -16.36 -14.11 9.02
CA LEU A 20 -15.40 -14.23 7.92
C LEU A 20 -14.23 -15.16 8.27
N ALA A 21 -13.82 -15.21 9.55
CA ALA A 21 -12.68 -16.01 10.01
C ALA A 21 -12.68 -17.49 9.55
N PRO A 22 -13.78 -18.28 9.65
CA PRO A 22 -13.81 -19.67 9.21
C PRO A 22 -13.71 -19.86 7.69
N LEU A 23 -13.87 -18.81 6.88
CA LEU A 23 -13.74 -18.90 5.42
C LEU A 23 -12.28 -19.08 4.97
N ARG A 24 -11.32 -18.78 5.85
CA ARG A 24 -9.89 -18.97 5.59
C ARG A 24 -9.54 -20.44 5.54
N GLY A 25 -8.85 -20.86 4.50
CA GLY A 25 -8.46 -22.26 4.34
C GLY A 25 -7.37 -22.53 3.29
N PRO A 26 -7.09 -23.81 3.00
CA PRO A 26 -6.00 -24.22 2.11
C PRO A 26 -6.06 -23.65 0.69
N GLU A 27 -7.25 -23.22 0.23
CA GLU A 27 -7.41 -22.52 -1.05
C GLU A 27 -6.72 -21.16 -1.07
N ASP A 28 -6.66 -20.43 0.06
CA ASP A 28 -6.02 -19.11 0.13
C ASP A 28 -4.51 -19.21 -0.02
N LEU A 29 -3.89 -20.22 0.58
CA LEU A 29 -2.48 -20.52 0.38
C LEU A 29 -2.20 -20.98 -1.06
N ARG A 30 -3.06 -21.81 -1.65
CA ARG A 30 -2.93 -22.22 -3.06
C ARG A 30 -3.04 -21.01 -4.00
N PHE A 31 -3.95 -20.11 -3.70
CA PHE A 31 -4.16 -18.88 -4.44
C PHE A 31 -2.91 -17.98 -4.41
N LEU A 32 -2.36 -17.66 -3.24
CA LEU A 32 -1.15 -16.84 -3.14
C LEU A 32 0.09 -17.52 -3.77
N ARG A 33 0.20 -18.85 -3.69
CA ARG A 33 1.25 -19.61 -4.39
C ARG A 33 1.14 -19.50 -5.90
N ARG A 34 -0.07 -19.61 -6.46
CA ARG A 34 -0.31 -19.46 -7.91
C ARG A 34 0.09 -18.07 -8.39
N LEU A 35 -0.24 -17.02 -7.64
CA LEU A 35 0.13 -15.66 -7.98
C LEU A 35 1.63 -15.39 -7.84
N ALA A 36 2.30 -16.00 -6.86
CA ALA A 36 3.77 -15.95 -6.77
C ALA A 36 4.43 -16.62 -7.99
N TRP A 37 3.91 -17.77 -8.43
CA TRP A 37 4.37 -18.43 -9.66
C TRP A 37 4.10 -17.60 -10.91
N LEU A 38 2.90 -17.03 -11.03
CA LEU A 38 2.56 -16.13 -12.13
C LEU A 38 3.53 -14.95 -12.21
N ALA A 39 3.88 -14.34 -11.07
CA ALA A 39 4.81 -13.24 -11.04
C ALA A 39 6.23 -13.64 -11.52
N TRP A 40 6.70 -14.84 -11.17
CA TRP A 40 7.96 -15.36 -11.71
C TRP A 40 7.87 -15.68 -13.20
N ALA A 41 6.77 -16.29 -13.64
CA ALA A 41 6.54 -16.58 -15.05
C ALA A 41 6.51 -15.31 -15.90
N LEU A 42 5.82 -14.26 -15.44
CA LEU A 42 5.78 -12.95 -16.10
C LEU A 42 7.17 -12.28 -16.17
N LEU A 43 7.95 -12.34 -15.09
CA LEU A 43 9.32 -11.81 -15.08
C LEU A 43 10.21 -12.54 -16.08
N LEU A 44 10.19 -13.87 -16.08
CA LEU A 44 11.01 -14.69 -16.98
C LEU A 44 10.56 -14.53 -18.44
N ALA A 45 9.26 -14.45 -18.69
CA ALA A 45 8.73 -14.23 -20.03
C ALA A 45 9.07 -12.83 -20.56
N GLY A 46 8.98 -11.78 -19.74
CA GLY A 46 9.44 -10.44 -20.12
C GLY A 46 10.94 -10.37 -20.38
N LEU A 47 11.74 -11.09 -19.59
CA LEU A 47 13.18 -11.21 -19.81
C LEU A 47 13.49 -11.97 -21.11
N ALA A 48 12.81 -13.09 -21.36
CA ALA A 48 12.97 -13.86 -22.60
C ALA A 48 12.55 -13.05 -23.83
N LEU A 49 11.46 -12.27 -23.75
CA LEU A 49 10.99 -11.43 -24.84
C LEU A 49 11.96 -10.27 -25.14
N SER A 50 12.85 -9.93 -24.22
CA SER A 50 13.95 -8.98 -24.47
C SER A 50 14.93 -9.49 -25.53
N LEU A 51 14.99 -10.80 -25.80
CA LEU A 51 15.83 -11.38 -26.87
C LEU A 51 15.36 -11.00 -28.28
N VAL A 52 14.11 -10.55 -28.43
CA VAL A 52 13.53 -10.15 -29.71
C VAL A 52 13.79 -8.66 -30.01
N GLY A 53 14.53 -7.95 -29.14
CA GLY A 53 14.81 -6.53 -29.24
C GLY A 53 13.86 -5.67 -28.40
N LEU A 54 13.94 -4.34 -28.55
CA LEU A 54 13.12 -3.40 -27.77
C LEU A 54 11.64 -3.56 -28.10
N ASN A 55 10.81 -3.73 -27.08
CA ASN A 55 9.37 -3.90 -27.23
C ASN A 55 8.61 -3.46 -25.97
N PRO A 56 7.34 -3.03 -26.09
CA PRO A 56 6.57 -2.55 -24.94
C PRO A 56 6.06 -3.68 -24.01
N LEU A 57 6.02 -4.92 -24.51
CA LEU A 57 5.46 -6.05 -23.76
C LEU A 57 6.41 -6.53 -22.65
N SER A 58 7.72 -6.57 -22.91
CA SER A 58 8.74 -6.98 -21.94
C SER A 58 8.67 -6.17 -20.64
N PRO A 59 8.77 -4.82 -20.67
CA PRO A 59 8.70 -4.01 -19.45
C PRO A 59 7.32 -4.07 -18.79
N LEU A 60 6.23 -4.21 -19.55
CA LEU A 60 4.88 -4.37 -19.01
C LEU A 60 4.75 -5.68 -18.22
N MET A 61 5.21 -6.80 -18.77
CA MET A 61 5.20 -8.10 -18.08
C MET A 61 6.05 -8.07 -16.81
N MET A 62 7.24 -7.46 -16.89
CA MET A 62 8.12 -7.28 -15.73
C MET A 62 7.50 -6.36 -14.67
N ALA A 63 6.76 -5.33 -15.06
CA ALA A 63 6.05 -4.44 -14.15
C ALA A 63 4.86 -5.15 -13.46
N LEU A 64 4.06 -5.91 -14.22
CA LEU A 64 2.98 -6.75 -13.68
C LEU A 64 3.52 -7.82 -12.73
N ALA A 65 4.69 -8.40 -13.04
CA ALA A 65 5.40 -9.31 -12.15
C ALA A 65 5.78 -8.63 -10.82
N SER A 66 6.35 -7.42 -10.88
CA SER A 66 6.74 -6.66 -9.70
C SER A 66 5.52 -6.26 -8.86
N GLY A 67 4.48 -5.73 -9.49
CA GLY A 67 3.22 -5.38 -8.83
C GLY A 67 2.50 -6.58 -8.20
N THR A 68 2.47 -7.73 -8.87
CA THR A 68 1.89 -8.97 -8.32
C THR A 68 2.67 -9.45 -7.10
N ARG A 69 4.01 -9.42 -7.14
CA ARG A 69 4.84 -9.78 -5.98
C ARG A 69 4.59 -8.85 -4.80
N TRP A 70 4.54 -7.55 -5.05
CA TRP A 70 4.38 -6.58 -3.97
C TRP A 70 2.95 -6.50 -3.46
N MET A 71 2.02 -6.00 -4.29
CA MET A 71 0.66 -5.66 -3.87
C MET A 71 -0.20 -6.87 -3.49
N ILE A 72 0.19 -8.08 -3.94
CA ILE A 72 -0.56 -9.29 -3.63
C ILE A 72 0.23 -10.21 -2.70
N VAL A 73 1.33 -10.79 -3.20
CA VAL A 73 2.02 -11.85 -2.46
C VAL A 73 2.63 -11.31 -1.17
N ALA A 74 3.43 -10.25 -1.26
CA ALA A 74 4.10 -9.68 -0.11
C ALA A 74 3.14 -8.97 0.83
N HIS A 75 2.30 -8.07 0.30
CA HIS A 75 1.35 -7.28 1.06
C HIS A 75 0.45 -8.15 1.94
N HIS A 76 -0.33 -9.07 1.35
CA HIS A 76 -1.28 -9.90 2.11
C HIS A 76 -0.57 -10.87 3.05
N THR A 77 0.58 -11.44 2.65
CA THR A 77 1.34 -12.33 3.55
C THR A 77 1.92 -11.57 4.73
N ALA A 78 2.47 -10.38 4.51
CA ALA A 78 3.09 -9.56 5.54
C ALA A 78 2.07 -8.93 6.50
N HIS A 79 0.81 -8.77 6.09
CA HIS A 79 -0.33 -8.47 6.96
C HIS A 79 -0.83 -9.65 7.80
N GLY A 80 -0.37 -10.86 7.49
CA GLY A 80 -0.74 -12.07 8.23
C GLY A 80 -2.02 -12.74 7.74
N ALA A 81 -2.37 -12.55 6.45
CA ALA A 81 -3.54 -13.18 5.82
C ALA A 81 -3.64 -14.70 6.07
N LEU A 82 -2.49 -15.37 6.22
CA LEU A 82 -2.41 -16.81 6.44
C LEU A 82 -2.01 -17.21 7.86
N ASP A 83 -1.72 -16.27 8.77
CA ASP A 83 -1.07 -16.56 10.06
C ASP A 83 -1.89 -17.49 10.96
N ARG A 84 -3.22 -17.36 10.94
CA ARG A 84 -4.12 -18.22 11.73
C ARG A 84 -4.59 -19.46 10.98
N MET A 85 -4.01 -19.78 9.82
CA MET A 85 -4.34 -20.99 9.08
C MET A 85 -3.53 -22.17 9.62
N PRO A 86 -4.16 -23.28 10.06
CA PRO A 86 -3.44 -24.48 10.51
C PRO A 86 -2.53 -25.04 9.42
N GLY A 87 -1.30 -25.41 9.80
CA GLY A 87 -0.35 -26.07 8.90
C GLY A 87 0.26 -25.19 7.80
N VAL A 88 0.08 -23.86 7.85
CA VAL A 88 0.77 -22.95 6.93
C VAL A 88 2.28 -23.02 7.14
N PRO A 89 3.10 -23.21 6.09
CA PRO A 89 4.56 -23.15 6.25
C PRO A 89 5.00 -21.75 6.69
N ALA A 90 5.95 -21.66 7.63
CA ALA A 90 6.41 -20.38 8.19
C ALA A 90 6.83 -19.34 7.13
N ARG A 91 7.34 -19.76 5.96
CA ARG A 91 7.68 -18.84 4.86
C ARG A 91 6.47 -18.10 4.25
N TRP A 92 5.25 -18.50 4.60
CA TRP A 92 3.98 -17.91 4.17
C TRP A 92 3.21 -17.27 5.34
N THR A 93 3.87 -17.01 6.47
CA THR A 93 3.33 -16.21 7.57
C THR A 93 4.02 -14.85 7.63
N SER A 94 3.38 -13.85 8.24
CA SER A 94 3.93 -12.51 8.41
C SER A 94 5.29 -12.52 9.12
N ALA A 95 5.48 -13.47 10.05
CA ALA A 95 6.72 -13.64 10.81
C ALA A 95 7.86 -14.25 9.97
N GLY A 96 7.57 -15.16 9.05
CA GLY A 96 8.61 -15.90 8.31
C GLY A 96 8.77 -15.54 6.83
N PHE A 97 7.84 -14.79 6.26
CA PHE A 97 7.88 -14.31 4.87
C PHE A 97 9.05 -13.35 4.62
N ALA A 98 9.73 -13.54 3.49
CA ALA A 98 10.83 -12.69 3.00
C ALA A 98 11.96 -12.44 4.02
N ARG A 99 12.16 -13.37 4.97
CA ARG A 99 13.24 -13.29 5.98
C ARG A 99 14.58 -13.78 5.44
N GLY A 100 15.65 -13.07 5.79
CA GLY A 100 17.01 -13.40 5.40
C GLY A 100 17.17 -13.52 3.89
N ALA A 101 17.93 -14.51 3.42
CA ALA A 101 18.17 -14.72 1.99
C ALA A 101 16.89 -15.03 1.19
N ARG A 102 15.82 -15.53 1.83
CA ARG A 102 14.54 -15.83 1.15
C ARG A 102 13.86 -14.59 0.59
N ARG A 103 14.21 -13.39 1.06
CA ARG A 103 13.74 -12.12 0.49
C ARG A 103 13.92 -12.09 -1.03
N TRP A 104 15.08 -12.52 -1.53
CA TRP A 104 15.41 -12.48 -2.96
C TRP A 104 14.60 -13.46 -3.81
N LEU A 105 13.93 -14.43 -3.18
CA LEU A 105 13.03 -15.38 -3.84
C LEU A 105 11.55 -15.00 -3.68
N GLN A 106 11.19 -14.36 -2.58
CA GLN A 106 9.79 -14.07 -2.23
C GLN A 106 9.37 -12.65 -2.56
N TRP A 107 10.22 -11.67 -2.25
CA TRP A 107 9.95 -10.25 -2.46
C TRP A 107 11.27 -9.46 -2.59
N PRO A 108 11.99 -9.61 -3.73
CA PRO A 108 13.09 -8.72 -4.05
C PRO A 108 12.50 -7.34 -4.35
N ASP A 109 12.70 -6.38 -3.44
CA ASP A 109 12.20 -5.00 -3.55
C ASP A 109 13.15 -4.02 -2.83
N TRP A 110 12.98 -2.73 -3.07
CA TRP A 110 13.66 -1.64 -2.37
C TRP A 110 13.35 -1.62 -0.87
N ILE A 111 12.31 -2.32 -0.44
CA ILE A 111 11.75 -2.24 0.91
C ILE A 111 12.03 -3.54 1.66
N GLU A 112 12.43 -3.42 2.92
CA GLU A 112 12.52 -4.57 3.83
C GLU A 112 11.15 -4.89 4.41
N VAL A 113 10.80 -6.19 4.49
CA VAL A 113 9.50 -6.61 5.02
C VAL A 113 9.29 -6.16 6.46
N GLU A 114 10.34 -6.12 7.27
CA GLU A 114 10.29 -5.60 8.64
C GLU A 114 10.02 -4.10 8.70
N ALA A 115 10.68 -3.35 7.82
CA ALA A 115 10.52 -1.91 7.73
C ALA A 115 9.09 -1.58 7.32
N TRP A 116 8.60 -2.30 6.31
CA TRP A 116 7.24 -2.21 5.81
C TRP A 116 6.20 -2.58 6.87
N GLN A 117 6.38 -3.69 7.60
CA GLN A 117 5.46 -4.07 8.68
C GLN A 117 5.43 -3.04 9.82
N ARG A 118 6.56 -2.36 10.09
CA ARG A 118 6.58 -1.30 11.09
C ARG A 118 5.79 -0.08 10.61
N GLU A 119 6.09 0.40 9.43
CA GLU A 119 5.51 1.64 8.91
C GLU A 119 4.06 1.43 8.48
N HIS A 120 3.78 0.42 7.65
CA HIS A 120 2.45 0.16 7.12
C HIS A 120 1.52 -0.45 8.16
N ASN A 121 1.89 -1.57 8.80
CA ASN A 121 0.94 -2.29 9.67
C ASN A 121 0.77 -1.64 11.04
N GLN A 122 1.86 -1.10 11.62
CA GLN A 122 1.82 -0.57 13.01
C GLN A 122 1.58 0.93 13.08
N LEU A 123 1.80 1.68 11.99
CA LEU A 123 1.54 3.11 11.95
C LEU A 123 0.39 3.42 11.00
N HIS A 124 0.54 3.20 9.69
CA HIS A 124 -0.49 3.57 8.71
C HIS A 124 -1.85 2.91 8.99
N HIS A 125 -1.91 1.59 9.11
CA HIS A 125 -3.15 0.86 9.45
C HIS A 125 -3.70 1.18 10.84
N ALA A 126 -2.83 1.53 11.79
CA ALA A 126 -3.26 1.83 13.15
C ALA A 126 -3.87 3.24 13.25
N TYR A 127 -3.40 4.19 12.44
CA TYR A 127 -3.65 5.62 12.60
C TYR A 127 -4.02 6.31 11.28
N THR A 128 -4.62 5.60 10.33
CA THR A 128 -4.92 6.08 8.97
C THR A 128 -5.46 7.50 8.94
N ASN A 129 -4.76 8.39 8.23
CA ASN A 129 -5.05 9.83 8.11
C ASN A 129 -5.13 10.65 9.42
N ASP A 130 -4.79 10.09 10.59
CA ASP A 130 -4.51 10.83 11.83
C ASP A 130 -3.07 11.41 11.79
N PRO A 131 -2.67 12.30 12.71
CA PRO A 131 -1.34 12.91 12.68
C PRO A 131 -0.16 11.92 12.80
N THR A 132 -0.40 10.71 13.31
CA THR A 132 0.62 9.64 13.46
C THR A 132 0.81 8.83 12.16
N ASP A 133 -0.10 8.92 11.19
CA ASP A 133 0.01 8.19 9.91
C ASP A 133 1.21 8.71 9.11
N PRO A 134 2.25 7.91 8.82
CA PRO A 134 3.39 8.34 8.00
C PRO A 134 3.01 8.67 6.54
N ASP A 135 1.91 8.13 6.02
CA ASP A 135 1.53 8.21 4.61
C ASP A 135 0.51 9.31 4.27
N LEU A 136 0.25 10.22 5.22
CA LEU A 136 -0.63 11.36 5.01
C LEU A 136 -0.12 12.31 3.91
N VAL A 137 -0.68 12.19 2.71
CA VAL A 137 -0.24 12.89 1.48
C VAL A 137 -0.10 14.40 1.68
N GLU A 138 -1.08 15.03 2.33
CA GLU A 138 -1.10 16.47 2.56
C GLU A 138 0.11 16.94 3.38
N ARG A 139 0.55 16.14 4.37
CA ARG A 139 1.73 16.43 5.19
C ARG A 139 3.02 16.15 4.43
N GLN A 140 3.11 15.00 3.77
CA GLN A 140 4.34 14.59 3.07
C GLN A 140 4.70 15.52 1.90
N LEU A 141 3.69 16.17 1.30
CA LEU A 141 3.88 17.11 0.19
C LEU A 141 3.70 18.58 0.59
N GLN A 142 3.71 18.91 1.88
CA GLN A 142 3.58 20.30 2.36
C GLN A 142 4.62 21.23 1.72
N TRP A 143 5.87 20.78 1.56
CA TRP A 143 6.94 21.55 0.92
C TRP A 143 6.61 21.91 -0.54
N LEU A 144 5.97 21.00 -1.28
CA LEU A 144 5.58 21.22 -2.67
C LEU A 144 4.35 22.13 -2.74
N ARG A 145 3.38 21.89 -1.86
CA ARG A 145 2.16 22.68 -1.71
C ARG A 145 2.50 24.16 -1.43
N GLN A 146 3.52 24.42 -0.60
CA GLN A 146 3.95 25.76 -0.18
C GLN A 146 5.07 26.39 -1.05
N SER A 147 5.55 25.69 -2.09
CA SER A 147 6.74 26.08 -2.88
C SER A 147 6.61 27.39 -3.68
N GLY A 148 5.41 27.93 -3.86
CA GLY A 148 5.14 29.07 -4.76
C GLY A 148 5.25 28.75 -6.26
N TRP A 149 5.54 27.49 -6.63
CA TRP A 149 5.67 27.10 -8.03
C TRP A 149 4.31 27.13 -8.76
N PRO A 150 4.29 27.43 -10.08
CA PRO A 150 3.08 27.29 -10.89
C PRO A 150 2.48 25.89 -10.76
N VAL A 151 1.13 25.79 -10.78
CA VAL A 151 0.40 24.51 -10.63
C VAL A 151 0.92 23.44 -11.60
N ALA A 152 1.19 23.80 -12.86
CA ALA A 152 1.73 22.87 -13.86
C ALA A 152 3.09 22.27 -13.44
N ALA A 153 3.97 23.08 -12.86
CA ALA A 153 5.27 22.62 -12.35
C ALA A 153 5.10 21.72 -11.12
N ARG A 154 4.17 22.03 -10.21
CA ARG A 154 3.83 21.16 -9.08
C ARG A 154 3.25 19.82 -9.54
N ARG A 155 2.34 19.82 -10.53
CA ARG A 155 1.79 18.59 -11.13
C ARG A 155 2.87 17.74 -11.81
N LEU A 156 3.80 18.36 -12.53
CA LEU A 156 4.96 17.68 -13.10
C LEU A 156 5.83 17.06 -11.99
N MET A 157 6.09 17.78 -10.90
CA MET A 157 6.83 17.23 -9.76
C MET A 157 6.11 16.02 -9.14
N VAL A 158 4.79 16.08 -8.96
CA VAL A 158 4.01 14.91 -8.49
C VAL A 158 4.16 13.71 -9.42
N PHE A 159 4.15 13.91 -10.74
CA PHE A 159 4.40 12.84 -11.71
C PHE A 159 5.81 12.25 -11.60
N LEU A 160 6.84 13.10 -11.44
CA LEU A 160 8.22 12.66 -11.25
C LEU A 160 8.41 11.89 -9.94
N LEU A 161 7.74 12.32 -8.87
CA LEU A 161 7.71 11.59 -7.60
C LEU A 161 6.99 10.26 -7.75
N ALA A 162 5.78 10.25 -8.32
CA ALA A 162 4.99 9.03 -8.55
C ALA A 162 5.71 7.99 -9.40
N SER A 163 6.56 8.41 -10.35
CA SER A 163 7.34 7.49 -11.18
C SER A 163 8.57 6.89 -10.49
N ASN A 164 8.89 7.33 -9.26
CA ASN A 164 10.10 6.92 -8.54
C ASN A 164 9.88 6.70 -7.02
N TRP A 165 8.64 6.77 -6.57
CA TRP A 165 8.29 6.90 -5.16
C TRP A 165 8.76 5.72 -4.29
N ARG A 166 8.82 4.50 -4.81
CA ARG A 166 9.25 3.34 -4.02
C ARG A 166 10.65 3.50 -3.47
N TRP A 167 11.58 3.97 -4.29
CA TRP A 167 12.98 4.13 -3.90
C TRP A 167 13.27 5.50 -3.31
N LEU A 168 12.65 6.58 -3.82
CA LEU A 168 12.87 7.95 -3.34
C LEU A 168 12.18 8.23 -2.00
N TYR A 169 10.99 7.68 -1.80
CA TYR A 169 10.14 7.99 -0.66
C TYR A 169 9.95 6.76 0.24
N TYR A 170 9.38 5.68 -0.30
CA TYR A 170 8.79 4.64 0.55
C TYR A 170 9.84 3.77 1.25
N ALA A 171 10.89 3.33 0.55
CA ALA A 171 12.00 2.60 1.17
C ALA A 171 12.76 3.44 2.24
N PRO A 172 13.09 4.73 1.98
CA PRO A 172 13.56 5.64 3.02
C PRO A 172 12.61 5.79 4.20
N ASN A 173 11.32 6.04 3.95
CA ASN A 173 10.31 6.29 4.98
C ASN A 173 10.15 5.09 5.92
N THR A 174 9.92 3.91 5.35
CA THR A 174 9.82 2.64 6.10
C THR A 174 11.08 2.36 6.93
N SER A 175 12.27 2.64 6.38
CA SER A 175 13.55 2.48 7.10
C SER A 175 13.68 3.45 8.26
N ALA A 176 13.25 4.71 8.10
CA ALA A 176 13.26 5.71 9.15
C ALA A 176 12.31 5.33 10.30
N CYS A 177 11.06 4.95 9.99
CA CYS A 177 10.08 4.52 11.01
C CYS A 177 10.55 3.31 11.82
N MET A 178 11.30 2.38 11.20
CA MET A 178 11.90 1.24 11.90
C MET A 178 13.10 1.62 12.76
N ALA A 179 13.96 2.52 12.27
CA ALA A 179 15.07 3.02 13.08
C ALA A 179 14.55 3.76 14.32
N GLU A 180 13.53 4.60 14.14
CA GLU A 180 12.88 5.33 15.22
C GLU A 180 12.25 4.39 16.26
N ALA A 181 11.56 3.32 15.82
CA ALA A 181 11.00 2.32 16.73
C ALA A 181 12.06 1.60 17.59
N THR A 182 13.24 1.39 17.01
CA THR A 182 14.37 0.74 17.69
C THR A 182 15.02 1.71 18.68
N ALA A 183 15.17 2.99 18.28
CA ALA A 183 15.70 4.04 19.13
C ALA A 183 14.74 4.41 20.28
N THR A 184 13.43 4.40 20.05
CA THR A 184 12.43 4.75 21.07
C THR A 184 12.21 3.64 22.11
N ARG A 185 12.45 2.37 21.74
CA ARG A 185 12.66 1.31 22.75
C ARG A 185 13.85 1.60 23.68
N ALA A 186 14.79 2.46 23.27
CA ALA A 186 15.90 2.93 24.10
C ALA A 186 15.68 4.37 24.68
N ALA A 187 14.70 5.13 24.21
CA ALA A 187 14.40 6.50 24.65
C ALA A 187 12.91 6.86 24.47
N ASN A 188 12.19 7.18 25.54
CA ASN A 188 10.76 7.55 25.53
C ASN A 188 10.45 8.87 24.79
N VAL A 189 10.61 8.95 23.47
CA VAL A 189 10.28 10.14 22.66
C VAL A 189 9.13 9.81 21.68
N PRO A 190 8.03 10.59 21.63
CA PRO A 190 6.91 10.36 20.73
C PRO A 190 7.26 10.54 19.23
N LEU A 191 6.53 9.80 18.38
CA LEU A 191 6.61 9.65 16.91
C LEU A 191 6.28 10.90 16.07
N ILE A 192 6.54 12.11 16.57
CA ILE A 192 5.87 13.32 16.08
C ILE A 192 6.90 14.45 16.01
N ASP A 193 6.88 15.21 14.91
CA ASP A 193 7.62 16.47 14.64
C ASP A 193 8.96 16.43 13.92
N SER A 194 9.48 15.26 13.55
CA SER A 194 10.40 15.26 12.42
C SER A 194 9.56 15.26 11.15
N ALA A 195 9.55 16.37 10.40
CA ALA A 195 9.52 16.27 8.94
C ALA A 195 10.51 15.17 8.48
N PRO A 196 10.50 14.67 7.23
CA PRO A 196 11.53 13.73 6.75
C PRO A 196 12.94 14.38 6.67
N THR A 197 13.45 14.89 7.80
CA THR A 197 14.66 15.68 8.01
C THR A 197 15.81 14.83 8.53
N GLN A 198 15.60 13.55 8.79
CA GLN A 198 16.66 12.57 8.61
C GLN A 198 16.38 11.77 7.35
N ARG A 199 16.54 12.41 6.17
CA ARG A 199 16.57 11.67 4.91
C ARG A 199 17.62 10.58 5.06
N PRO A 200 17.26 9.28 5.16
CA PRO A 200 18.21 8.20 5.43
C PRO A 200 19.08 7.88 4.20
N TRP A 201 19.30 8.88 3.35
CA TRP A 201 20.01 8.75 2.09
C TRP A 201 21.52 8.81 2.33
N ASN A 202 21.95 9.45 3.42
CA ASN A 202 23.37 9.56 3.78
C ASN A 202 23.90 8.19 4.27
N PRO A 203 24.76 7.50 3.49
CA PRO A 203 25.28 6.17 3.84
C PRO A 203 26.21 6.18 5.05
N LEU A 204 26.67 7.35 5.49
CA LEU A 204 27.53 7.48 6.68
C LEU A 204 26.74 7.30 7.98
N THR A 205 25.45 7.66 7.98
CA THR A 205 24.55 7.43 9.12
C THR A 205 24.21 5.95 9.27
N PRO A 206 23.96 5.43 10.49
CA PRO A 206 23.56 4.03 10.68
C PRO A 206 22.30 3.65 9.90
N VAL A 207 21.29 4.53 9.88
CA VAL A 207 20.03 4.30 9.15
C VAL A 207 20.27 4.26 7.65
N GLY A 208 21.03 5.21 7.11
CA GLY A 208 21.32 5.24 5.68
C GLY A 208 22.24 4.11 5.23
N ARG A 209 23.27 3.77 6.01
CA ARG A 209 24.11 2.59 5.74
C ARG A 209 23.26 1.31 5.63
N ARG A 210 22.28 1.15 6.54
CA ARG A 210 21.35 0.03 6.53
C ARG A 210 20.47 0.05 5.28
N LEU A 211 19.90 1.19 4.91
CA LEU A 211 19.11 1.36 3.68
C LEU A 211 19.93 0.98 2.43
N TRP A 212 21.16 1.49 2.31
CA TRP A 212 22.03 1.19 1.19
C TRP A 212 22.38 -0.31 1.12
N LEU A 213 22.87 -0.89 2.22
CA LEU A 213 23.40 -2.25 2.25
C LEU A 213 22.32 -3.34 2.26
N ARG A 214 21.14 -3.07 2.78
CA ARG A 214 20.06 -4.06 2.89
C ARG A 214 18.99 -3.90 1.82
N SER A 215 18.86 -2.73 1.21
CA SER A 215 17.77 -2.42 0.29
C SER A 215 18.26 -1.93 -1.06
N TRP A 216 18.85 -0.73 -1.15
CA TRP A 216 19.13 -0.10 -2.43
C TRP A 216 20.19 -0.83 -3.26
N LEU A 217 21.37 -1.10 -2.70
CA LEU A 217 22.43 -1.77 -3.45
C LEU A 217 22.04 -3.21 -3.83
N PRO A 218 21.55 -4.07 -2.91
CA PRO A 218 21.18 -5.42 -3.29
C PRO A 218 20.04 -5.49 -4.31
N TYR A 219 18.99 -4.66 -4.18
CA TYR A 219 17.92 -4.64 -5.18
C TYR A 219 18.41 -4.07 -6.51
N GLY A 220 19.19 -3.00 -6.50
CA GLY A 220 19.78 -2.43 -7.72
C GLY A 220 20.66 -3.44 -8.46
N LEU A 221 21.51 -4.17 -7.73
CA LEU A 221 22.32 -5.26 -8.30
C LEU A 221 21.44 -6.40 -8.83
N PHE A 222 20.41 -6.81 -8.09
CA PHE A 222 19.49 -7.86 -8.55
C PHE A 222 18.76 -7.45 -9.84
N GLN A 223 18.13 -6.27 -9.83
CA GLN A 223 17.22 -5.82 -10.87
C GLN A 223 17.93 -5.33 -12.13
N PHE A 224 19.04 -4.61 -11.98
CA PHE A 224 19.72 -3.93 -13.09
C PHE A 224 21.06 -4.56 -13.48
N VAL A 225 21.53 -5.57 -12.73
CA VAL A 225 22.76 -6.29 -13.08
C VAL A 225 22.49 -7.78 -13.25
N ALA A 226 22.05 -8.47 -12.19
CA ALA A 226 21.88 -9.91 -12.21
C ALA A 226 20.82 -10.37 -13.21
N LEU A 227 19.64 -9.74 -13.23
CA LEU A 227 18.57 -10.10 -14.17
C LEU A 227 18.97 -9.87 -15.65
N PRO A 228 19.46 -8.69 -16.07
CA PRO A 228 19.96 -8.52 -17.44
C PRO A 228 21.14 -9.43 -17.78
N ALA A 229 22.04 -9.72 -16.82
CA ALA A 229 23.19 -10.59 -17.05
C ALA A 229 22.81 -12.05 -17.37
N LEU A 230 21.59 -12.50 -17.03
CA LEU A 230 21.09 -13.80 -17.49
C LEU A 230 20.99 -13.90 -19.01
N LEU A 231 20.96 -12.76 -19.72
CA LEU A 231 20.92 -12.70 -21.18
C LEU A 231 22.31 -12.73 -21.83
N LEU A 232 23.39 -12.78 -21.04
CA LEU A 232 24.76 -12.81 -21.55
C LEU A 232 25.03 -13.94 -22.57
N PRO A 233 24.50 -15.17 -22.43
CA PRO A 233 24.66 -16.22 -23.43
C PRO A 233 24.11 -15.87 -24.82
N PHE A 234 23.25 -14.85 -24.92
CA PHE A 234 22.65 -14.37 -26.16
C PHE A 234 23.32 -13.09 -26.69
N GLY A 235 24.44 -12.68 -26.08
CA GLY A 235 25.26 -11.55 -26.49
C GLY A 235 24.96 -10.24 -25.74
N MET A 236 25.92 -9.31 -25.83
CA MET A 236 25.86 -8.05 -25.06
C MET A 236 24.67 -7.16 -25.43
N MET A 237 24.21 -7.20 -26.68
CA MET A 237 23.00 -6.47 -27.08
C MET A 237 21.76 -6.95 -26.34
N ALA A 238 21.62 -8.26 -26.11
CA ALA A 238 20.52 -8.81 -25.32
C ALA A 238 20.57 -8.31 -23.87
N VAL A 239 21.77 -8.23 -23.28
CA VAL A 239 21.98 -7.64 -21.94
C VAL A 239 21.53 -6.17 -21.90
N TRP A 240 21.92 -5.36 -22.89
CA TRP A 240 21.50 -3.95 -22.96
C TRP A 240 19.99 -3.78 -23.15
N THR A 241 19.38 -4.60 -24.01
CA THR A 241 17.92 -4.61 -24.17
C THR A 241 17.21 -5.03 -22.89
N GLY A 242 17.69 -6.07 -22.21
CA GLY A 242 17.17 -6.50 -20.92
C GLY A 242 17.30 -5.43 -19.83
N LEU A 243 18.43 -4.70 -19.79
CA LEU A 243 18.61 -3.57 -18.89
C LEU A 243 17.62 -2.43 -19.19
N ALA A 244 17.46 -2.06 -20.46
CA ALA A 244 16.52 -1.03 -20.86
C ALA A 244 15.07 -1.39 -20.46
N HIS A 245 14.66 -2.64 -20.66
CA HIS A 245 13.36 -3.13 -20.20
C HIS A 245 13.25 -3.19 -18.68
N ALA A 246 14.30 -3.56 -17.95
CA ALA A 246 14.30 -3.53 -16.48
C ALA A 246 14.11 -2.11 -15.93
N VAL A 247 14.77 -1.11 -16.52
CA VAL A 247 14.61 0.32 -16.15
C VAL A 247 13.19 0.79 -16.45
N LEU A 248 12.67 0.49 -17.64
CA LEU A 248 11.31 0.87 -18.03
C LEU A 248 10.26 0.14 -17.17
N ALA A 249 10.48 -1.13 -16.83
CA ALA A 249 9.63 -1.89 -15.93
C ALA A 249 9.59 -1.28 -14.52
N GLU A 250 10.72 -0.83 -14.00
CA GLU A 250 10.79 -0.15 -12.70
C GLU A 250 9.95 1.14 -12.73
N TRP A 251 10.09 1.95 -13.78
CA TRP A 251 9.31 3.17 -13.99
C TRP A 251 7.81 2.90 -14.10
N CYS A 252 7.41 1.92 -14.94
CA CYS A 252 6.02 1.48 -15.08
C CYS A 252 5.46 0.97 -13.77
N THR A 253 6.23 0.19 -13.00
CA THR A 253 5.79 -0.34 -11.71
C THR A 253 5.54 0.78 -10.72
N ASN A 254 6.42 1.77 -10.61
CA ASN A 254 6.24 2.89 -9.70
C ASN A 254 4.95 3.67 -10.01
N LEU A 255 4.72 4.03 -11.27
CA LEU A 255 3.50 4.72 -11.69
C LEU A 255 2.25 3.88 -11.41
N TYR A 256 2.29 2.60 -11.78
CA TYR A 256 1.20 1.65 -11.59
C TYR A 256 0.83 1.49 -10.12
N THR A 257 1.81 1.21 -9.26
CA THR A 257 1.57 1.01 -7.83
C THR A 257 1.23 2.32 -7.13
N PHE A 258 1.78 3.45 -7.56
CA PHE A 258 1.36 4.77 -7.06
C PHE A 258 -0.13 4.97 -7.34
N ALA A 259 -0.57 4.74 -8.58
CA ALA A 259 -1.95 4.95 -9.00
C ALA A 259 -2.95 4.05 -8.25
N VAL A 260 -2.52 2.87 -7.79
CA VAL A 260 -3.38 1.93 -7.04
C VAL A 260 -3.33 2.17 -5.53
N ILE A 261 -2.18 2.51 -4.94
CA ILE A 261 -2.01 2.52 -3.48
C ILE A 261 -2.39 3.89 -2.89
N VAL A 262 -1.79 4.96 -3.39
CA VAL A 262 -1.88 6.29 -2.77
C VAL A 262 -3.29 6.91 -2.91
N PRO A 263 -3.96 6.82 -4.08
CA PRO A 263 -5.23 7.52 -4.25
C PRO A 263 -6.41 7.01 -3.44
N ASN A 264 -6.26 5.85 -2.79
CA ASN A 264 -7.26 5.30 -1.89
C ASN A 264 -7.38 6.03 -0.56
N HIS A 265 -6.45 6.94 -0.22
CA HIS A 265 -6.45 7.68 1.05
C HIS A 265 -6.51 9.19 0.91
N ALA A 266 -6.38 9.72 -0.31
CA ALA A 266 -6.23 11.16 -0.54
C ALA A 266 -7.29 11.72 -1.48
N GLY A 267 -8.09 12.65 -0.97
CA GLY A 267 -9.04 13.48 -1.73
C GLY A 267 -9.83 14.41 -0.80
N ALA A 268 -10.42 15.47 -1.33
CA ALA A 268 -11.24 16.40 -0.55
C ALA A 268 -12.51 15.76 0.05
N ASP A 269 -12.91 14.61 -0.49
CA ASP A 269 -14.03 13.79 -0.02
C ASP A 269 -13.62 12.68 0.96
N LEU A 270 -12.32 12.54 1.26
CA LEU A 270 -11.82 11.66 2.31
C LEU A 270 -11.32 12.47 3.49
N LEU A 271 -11.51 11.92 4.69
CA LEU A 271 -11.21 12.64 5.92
C LEU A 271 -9.76 12.45 6.36
N ARG A 272 -9.16 13.58 6.75
CA ARG A 272 -7.98 13.70 7.59
C ARG A 272 -8.41 14.13 8.99
N PHE A 273 -7.71 13.62 9.99
CA PHE A 273 -7.97 13.92 11.39
C PHE A 273 -6.79 14.64 12.04
N ASP A 274 -7.09 15.42 13.08
CA ASP A 274 -6.10 16.21 13.83
C ASP A 274 -5.79 15.61 15.22
N ASP A 275 -6.50 14.56 15.62
CA ASP A 275 -6.29 13.82 16.88
C ASP A 275 -6.33 12.31 16.64
N ARG A 276 -6.11 11.52 17.70
CA ARG A 276 -6.23 10.06 17.65
C ARG A 276 -7.66 9.60 17.94
N SER A 277 -8.08 8.50 17.33
CA SER A 277 -9.27 7.79 17.77
C SER A 277 -9.19 7.37 19.26
N ARG A 278 -10.29 7.54 19.98
CA ARG A 278 -10.44 7.34 21.44
C ARG A 278 -11.11 6.02 21.82
N GLY A 279 -11.50 5.23 20.82
CA GLY A 279 -12.17 3.95 21.00
C GLY A 279 -12.37 3.19 19.69
N LYS A 280 -12.79 1.93 19.79
CA LYS A 280 -12.86 1.04 18.63
C LYS A 280 -13.93 1.43 17.61
N GLY A 281 -15.10 1.88 18.05
CA GLY A 281 -16.15 2.36 17.14
C GLY A 281 -15.71 3.58 16.35
N GLN A 282 -15.09 4.54 17.04
CA GLN A 282 -14.47 5.70 16.41
C GLN A 282 -13.39 5.27 15.40
N TRP A 283 -12.51 4.35 15.79
CA TRP A 283 -11.48 3.82 14.91
C TRP A 283 -12.09 3.24 13.62
N TYR A 284 -13.11 2.39 13.72
CA TYR A 284 -13.79 1.83 12.53
C TYR A 284 -14.40 2.90 11.61
N LEU A 285 -15.07 3.91 12.18
CA LEU A 285 -15.63 5.01 11.39
C LEU A 285 -14.54 5.79 10.64
N ARG A 286 -13.43 6.10 11.31
CA ARG A 286 -12.30 6.78 10.70
C ARG A 286 -11.66 5.96 9.58
N GLN A 287 -11.48 4.66 9.77
CA GLN A 287 -10.94 3.77 8.73
C GLN A 287 -11.79 3.82 7.45
N ILE A 288 -13.11 3.82 7.58
CA ILE A 288 -14.04 3.92 6.46
C ILE A 288 -14.01 5.31 5.83
N ALA A 289 -14.06 6.37 6.64
CA ALA A 289 -14.11 7.76 6.15
C ALA A 289 -12.79 8.26 5.54
N ALA A 290 -11.66 7.64 5.90
CA ALA A 290 -10.32 7.92 5.37
C ALA A 290 -9.98 7.10 4.12
N SER A 291 -10.83 6.16 3.71
CA SER A 291 -10.54 5.20 2.65
C SER A 291 -11.62 5.18 1.56
N VAL A 292 -11.24 4.78 0.35
CA VAL A 292 -12.16 4.56 -0.77
C VAL A 292 -11.84 3.26 -1.47
N ASN A 293 -12.88 2.56 -1.91
CA ASN A 293 -12.73 1.39 -2.77
C ASN A 293 -12.68 1.78 -4.25
N TYR A 294 -12.06 0.93 -5.06
CA TYR A 294 -12.23 0.98 -6.51
C TYR A 294 -13.33 0.02 -6.96
N GLN A 295 -13.47 -0.18 -8.27
CA GLN A 295 -14.38 -1.22 -8.77
C GLN A 295 -13.95 -2.60 -8.23
N THR A 296 -14.86 -3.29 -7.56
CA THR A 296 -14.64 -4.61 -6.94
C THR A 296 -15.33 -5.74 -7.71
N GLY A 297 -14.83 -6.96 -7.53
CA GLY A 297 -15.49 -8.20 -7.96
C GLY A 297 -15.19 -8.64 -9.39
N HIS A 298 -14.24 -7.99 -10.07
CA HIS A 298 -13.81 -8.38 -11.41
C HIS A 298 -12.43 -9.04 -11.33
N PRO A 299 -12.26 -10.35 -11.66
CA PRO A 299 -11.02 -11.08 -11.38
C PRO A 299 -9.74 -10.43 -11.93
N VAL A 300 -9.79 -9.90 -13.15
CA VAL A 300 -8.64 -9.19 -13.75
C VAL A 300 -8.44 -7.83 -13.09
N GLY A 301 -9.53 -7.16 -12.70
CA GLY A 301 -9.46 -5.87 -12.02
C GLY A 301 -8.86 -6.01 -10.63
N ASP A 302 -9.33 -7.00 -9.87
CA ASP A 302 -8.82 -7.33 -8.53
C ASP A 302 -7.33 -7.72 -8.59
N TRP A 303 -6.92 -8.50 -9.60
CA TRP A 303 -5.50 -8.81 -9.81
C TRP A 303 -4.68 -7.56 -10.16
N LEU A 304 -5.13 -6.76 -11.12
CA LEU A 304 -4.46 -5.52 -11.50
C LEU A 304 -4.48 -4.48 -10.38
N GLN A 305 -5.37 -4.56 -9.39
CA GLN A 305 -5.41 -3.63 -8.27
C GLN A 305 -4.90 -4.27 -6.97
N GLY A 306 -4.38 -5.49 -7.04
CA GLY A 306 -3.76 -6.19 -5.93
C GLY A 306 -4.71 -6.58 -4.79
N TRP A 307 -6.02 -6.62 -5.04
CA TRP A 307 -7.08 -6.61 -4.02
C TRP A 307 -7.08 -5.35 -3.13
N LEU A 308 -6.30 -4.31 -3.47
CA LEU A 308 -6.34 -2.99 -2.83
C LEU A 308 -7.50 -2.13 -3.34
N ASN A 309 -8.29 -2.65 -4.29
CA ASN A 309 -9.59 -2.10 -4.63
C ASN A 309 -10.65 -2.31 -3.54
N TYR A 310 -10.34 -3.14 -2.55
CA TYR A 310 -11.09 -3.37 -1.32
C TYR A 310 -10.46 -2.62 -0.13
N GLN A 311 -10.05 -1.37 -0.33
CA GLN A 311 -9.28 -0.61 0.66
C GLN A 311 -10.01 -0.43 2.00
N ILE A 312 -11.32 -0.19 1.98
CA ILE A 312 -12.12 -0.04 3.20
C ILE A 312 -12.02 -1.31 4.04
N GLU A 313 -12.30 -2.48 3.46
CA GLU A 313 -12.21 -3.77 4.15
C GLU A 313 -10.77 -4.08 4.57
N HIS A 314 -9.81 -3.70 3.72
CA HIS A 314 -8.39 -3.86 3.98
C HIS A 314 -7.95 -3.09 5.23
N HIS A 315 -8.42 -1.86 5.42
CA HIS A 315 -8.12 -1.03 6.58
C HIS A 315 -8.88 -1.45 7.84
N LEU A 316 -10.10 -1.96 7.68
CA LEU A 316 -10.84 -2.58 8.80
C LEU A 316 -10.13 -3.84 9.31
N TRP A 317 -9.71 -4.72 8.39
CA TRP A 317 -9.13 -6.03 8.68
C TRP A 317 -8.00 -6.39 7.69
N PRO A 318 -6.78 -5.89 7.92
CA PRO A 318 -5.66 -6.12 7.00
C PRO A 318 -5.23 -7.59 6.93
N ASP A 319 -5.54 -8.38 7.96
CA ASP A 319 -5.20 -9.79 8.05
C ASP A 319 -6.21 -10.72 7.35
N LEU A 320 -7.17 -10.19 6.59
CA LEU A 320 -8.01 -11.02 5.73
C LEU A 320 -7.29 -11.45 4.45
N THR A 321 -7.70 -12.58 3.90
CA THR A 321 -7.23 -13.04 2.59
C THR A 321 -7.91 -12.26 1.46
N PRO A 322 -7.30 -12.19 0.26
CA PRO A 322 -7.94 -11.63 -0.94
C PRO A 322 -9.36 -12.14 -1.20
N ARG A 323 -9.59 -13.44 -0.97
CA ARG A 323 -10.90 -14.07 -1.16
C ARG A 323 -11.92 -13.62 -0.10
N GLN A 324 -11.47 -13.39 1.13
CA GLN A 324 -12.35 -12.87 2.19
C GLN A 324 -12.76 -11.42 1.94
N TYR A 325 -11.91 -10.59 1.33
CA TYR A 325 -12.29 -9.20 0.96
C TYR A 325 -13.49 -9.16 0.01
N ALA A 326 -13.53 -10.03 -1.00
CA ALA A 326 -14.65 -10.12 -1.91
C ALA A 326 -15.98 -10.47 -1.21
N VAL A 327 -15.93 -11.25 -0.12
CA VAL A 327 -17.10 -11.59 0.70
C VAL A 327 -17.44 -10.47 1.69
N ALA A 328 -16.42 -9.81 2.24
CA ALA A 328 -16.56 -8.75 3.24
C ALA A 328 -17.21 -7.48 2.66
N ALA A 329 -16.78 -7.05 1.47
CA ALA A 329 -17.16 -5.76 0.91
C ALA A 329 -18.67 -5.49 0.76
N PRO A 330 -19.48 -6.39 0.16
CA PRO A 330 -20.92 -6.15 0.10
C PRO A 330 -21.56 -6.11 1.50
N ARG A 331 -21.01 -6.83 2.48
CA ARG A 331 -21.52 -6.88 3.86
C ARG A 331 -21.16 -5.62 4.65
N VAL A 332 -19.93 -5.13 4.52
CA VAL A 332 -19.50 -3.84 5.09
C VAL A 332 -20.30 -2.71 4.47
N LYS A 333 -20.48 -2.69 3.14
CA LYS A 333 -21.32 -1.70 2.46
C LYS A 333 -22.77 -1.70 2.99
N GLY A 334 -23.35 -2.87 3.24
CA GLY A 334 -24.68 -3.02 3.84
C GLY A 334 -24.75 -2.44 5.27
N LEU A 335 -23.77 -2.75 6.11
CA LEU A 335 -23.67 -2.17 7.46
C LEU A 335 -23.51 -0.65 7.42
N CYS A 336 -22.66 -0.13 6.53
CA CYS A 336 -22.52 1.32 6.35
C CYS A 336 -23.86 1.98 5.97
N ALA A 337 -24.63 1.37 5.06
CA ALA A 337 -25.96 1.88 4.68
C ALA A 337 -26.96 1.87 5.85
N GLN A 338 -26.98 0.81 6.67
CA GLN A 338 -27.84 0.70 7.86
C GLN A 338 -27.55 1.81 8.88
N TYR A 339 -26.27 2.12 9.08
CA TYR A 339 -25.80 3.11 10.05
C TYR A 339 -25.64 4.53 9.47
N GLY A 340 -25.93 4.72 8.18
CA GLY A 340 -25.78 6.02 7.50
C GLY A 340 -24.34 6.50 7.40
N VAL A 341 -23.38 5.58 7.36
CA VAL A 341 -21.94 5.84 7.14
C VAL A 341 -21.67 5.84 5.64
N ARG A 342 -20.93 6.82 5.16
CA ARG A 342 -20.59 6.94 3.75
C ARG A 342 -19.59 5.88 3.32
N TYR A 343 -19.99 4.98 2.43
CA TYR A 343 -19.12 3.98 1.81
C TYR A 343 -18.70 4.45 0.40
N HIS A 344 -17.46 4.88 0.27
CA HIS A 344 -16.93 5.40 -1.00
C HIS A 344 -16.46 4.28 -1.91
N GLN A 345 -16.92 4.32 -3.16
CA GLN A 345 -16.39 3.51 -4.25
C GLN A 345 -16.27 4.41 -5.48
N GLN A 346 -15.08 4.57 -6.03
CA GLN A 346 -14.83 5.45 -7.19
C GLN A 346 -13.77 4.85 -8.11
N PRO A 347 -13.76 5.19 -9.40
CA PRO A 347 -12.74 4.65 -10.29
C PRO A 347 -11.33 5.23 -10.03
N VAL A 348 -10.31 4.39 -10.26
CA VAL A 348 -8.88 4.70 -9.98
C VAL A 348 -8.43 6.04 -10.55
N TRP A 349 -8.79 6.36 -11.81
CA TRP A 349 -8.36 7.59 -12.46
C TRP A 349 -8.97 8.84 -11.84
N GLN A 350 -10.22 8.76 -11.35
CA GLN A 350 -10.83 9.87 -10.63
C GLN A 350 -10.12 10.11 -9.30
N ARG A 351 -9.79 9.01 -8.60
CA ARG A 351 -9.01 9.07 -7.36
C ARG A 351 -7.62 9.67 -7.60
N LEU A 352 -6.91 9.21 -8.62
CA LEU A 352 -5.61 9.74 -9.00
C LEU A 352 -5.67 11.27 -9.26
N ALA A 353 -6.68 11.75 -10.00
CA ALA A 353 -6.87 13.17 -10.26
C ALA A 353 -7.16 13.98 -8.99
N ARG A 354 -7.94 13.43 -8.04
CA ARG A 354 -8.16 14.05 -6.72
C ARG A 354 -6.88 14.09 -5.89
N THR A 355 -6.14 12.98 -5.85
CA THR A 355 -4.86 12.91 -5.14
C THR A 355 -3.84 13.89 -5.70
N VAL A 356 -3.78 14.10 -7.03
CA VAL A 356 -2.91 15.12 -7.62
C VAL A 356 -3.31 16.52 -7.12
N ARG A 357 -4.61 16.87 -7.07
CA ARG A 357 -5.07 18.16 -6.54
C ARG A 357 -4.72 18.36 -5.06
N ILE A 358 -4.82 17.31 -4.25
CA ILE A 358 -4.35 17.34 -2.85
C ILE A 358 -2.82 17.51 -2.81
N ALA A 359 -2.08 16.72 -3.57
CA ALA A 359 -0.62 16.74 -3.62
C ALA A 359 -0.05 18.10 -4.07
N THR A 360 -0.76 18.79 -4.96
CA THR A 360 -0.37 20.10 -5.48
C THR A 360 -0.94 21.27 -4.68
N GLY A 361 -1.79 21.04 -3.68
CA GLY A 361 -2.36 22.14 -2.89
C GLY A 361 -3.40 22.96 -3.64
N GLU A 362 -4.04 22.36 -4.63
CA GLU A 362 -5.25 22.91 -5.27
C GLU A 362 -6.48 22.64 -4.40
N GLU A 363 -6.46 21.56 -3.63
CA GLU A 363 -7.48 21.17 -2.66
C GLU A 363 -6.82 20.73 -1.34
N ASP A 364 -7.59 20.82 -0.26
CA ASP A 364 -7.25 20.23 1.04
C ASP A 364 -8.05 18.94 1.24
N MET A 365 -7.51 18.02 2.03
CA MET A 365 -8.27 16.85 2.45
C MET A 365 -9.43 17.28 3.35
N GLY A 366 -10.52 16.52 3.32
CA GLY A 366 -11.67 16.79 4.16
C GLY A 366 -11.28 16.76 5.64
N ARG A 367 -11.91 17.62 6.44
CA ARG A 367 -11.83 17.58 7.90
C ARG A 367 -13.23 17.32 8.46
N PRO A 368 -13.37 16.58 9.57
CA PRO A 368 -14.67 16.41 10.21
C PRO A 368 -15.22 17.77 10.69
N GLN A 369 -16.52 18.00 10.50
CA GLN A 369 -17.28 19.10 11.11
C GLN A 369 -18.38 18.48 12.00
N PRO A 370 -18.57 18.82 13.29
CA PRO A 370 -17.62 19.19 14.36
C PRO A 370 -16.83 17.96 14.87
N ALA A 371 -16.06 18.08 15.96
CA ALA A 371 -15.11 17.11 16.51
C ALA A 371 -15.67 15.79 17.07
N ASP A 372 -16.92 15.44 16.75
CA ASP A 372 -17.58 14.22 17.20
C ASP A 372 -17.80 13.26 16.03
N ASP A 373 -17.08 12.15 16.02
CA ASP A 373 -17.17 11.14 14.96
C ASP A 373 -18.53 10.42 14.99
N ASP A 374 -19.31 10.48 16.09
CA ASP A 374 -20.70 10.02 16.09
C ASP A 374 -21.56 10.82 15.10
N ALA A 375 -21.15 12.05 14.72
CA ALA A 375 -21.81 12.81 13.67
C ALA A 375 -21.63 12.19 12.27
N MET A 376 -20.70 11.25 12.07
CA MET A 376 -20.60 10.47 10.83
C MET A 376 -21.74 9.45 10.69
N LEU A 377 -22.38 9.06 11.80
CA LEU A 377 -23.51 8.15 11.81
C LEU A 377 -24.78 8.91 11.43
N GLY A 378 -25.52 8.40 10.45
CA GLY A 378 -26.74 9.04 9.97
C GLY A 378 -26.54 10.29 9.12
N ALA A 379 -25.30 10.73 8.87
CA ALA A 379 -24.98 11.86 8.01
C ALA A 379 -25.13 11.56 6.51
N TRP A 380 -25.12 10.27 6.12
CA TRP A 380 -25.32 9.86 4.73
C TRP A 380 -26.73 9.28 4.50
N PRO A 381 -27.47 9.71 3.46
CA PRO A 381 -28.80 9.19 3.18
C PRO A 381 -28.75 7.67 2.97
N ARG A 382 -29.63 6.92 3.63
CA ARG A 382 -29.72 5.44 3.51
C ARG A 382 -29.98 4.96 2.08
N THR A 383 -30.39 5.84 1.17
CA THR A 383 -30.79 5.55 -0.21
C THR A 383 -29.78 6.04 -1.27
N ALA A 384 -28.68 6.68 -0.87
CA ALA A 384 -27.71 7.20 -1.83
C ALA A 384 -26.74 6.10 -2.28
N GLU A 385 -27.12 5.39 -3.35
CA GLU A 385 -26.19 4.58 -4.13
C GLU A 385 -25.03 5.47 -4.59
N SER A 386 -23.81 5.14 -4.17
CA SER A 386 -22.60 5.75 -4.72
C SER A 386 -22.43 5.28 -6.17
N THR A 387 -22.60 6.20 -7.11
CA THR A 387 -22.16 6.06 -8.51
C THR A 387 -20.65 6.14 -8.64
#